data_AF-A0A258BNM7-F1
#
_entry.id   AF-A0A258BNM7-F1
#
_cell.length_a   1.000
_cell.length_b   1.000
_cell.length_c   1.000
_cell.angle_alpha   90.00
_cell.angle_beta   90.00
_cell.angle_gamma   90.00
#
_symmetry.space_group_name_H-M   'P 1'
#
loop_
_entity.id
_entity.type
_entity.pdbx_description
1 polymer ?
#
loop_
_entity_poly.entity_id
_entity_poly.type
_entity_poly.pdbx_seq_one_letter_code
_entity_poly.pdbx_strand_id
1 'polypeptide(L)'
;GRAAYQTPGLLGEVDAALFGEGGPVAPGDAVRAYEPYIAARLAEGVNLHAMTRHMLGLFAGQPGARQWRRILSEQGVKKGAGLDVLRAALGAVEGAALAG
;
A
#
# COMPACT_ATOMS: atom_id res chain seq x y z
N GLY A 1 -1.33 -12.97 -12.47
CA GLY A 1 -2.60 -13.71 -12.36
C GLY A 1 -3.33 -13.38 -11.06
N ARG A 2 -4.09 -12.29 -11.10
CA ARG A 2 -5.32 -11.92 -10.38
C ARG A 2 -5.53 -10.47 -10.82
N ALA A 3 -6.18 -10.37 -11.97
CA ALA A 3 -6.49 -9.12 -12.64
C ALA A 3 -7.22 -8.18 -11.68
N ALA A 4 -6.89 -6.89 -11.77
CA ALA A 4 -7.59 -5.73 -11.22
C ALA A 4 -8.02 -5.79 -9.74
N TYR A 5 -7.57 -4.80 -8.98
CA TYR A 5 -7.91 -4.54 -7.58
C TYR A 5 -9.43 -4.36 -7.40
N GLN A 6 -10.19 -5.45 -7.33
CA GLN A 6 -11.60 -5.39 -6.95
C GLN A 6 -11.71 -5.41 -5.42
N THR A 7 -11.51 -4.24 -4.81
CA THR A 7 -12.03 -3.94 -3.47
C THR A 7 -13.05 -2.79 -3.61
N PRO A 8 -14.38 -3.05 -3.65
CA PRO A 8 -15.29 -2.24 -4.49
C PRO A 8 -15.77 -0.89 -3.95
N GLY A 9 -15.49 -0.49 -2.71
CA GLY A 9 -16.16 0.69 -2.12
C GLY A 9 -15.27 1.89 -1.85
N LEU A 10 -14.13 1.67 -1.19
CA LEU A 10 -13.29 2.74 -0.65
C LEU A 10 -12.04 3.03 -1.49
N LEU A 11 -11.60 2.07 -2.30
CA LEU A 11 -10.47 2.21 -3.21
C LEU A 11 -10.92 2.67 -4.60
N GLY A 12 -12.19 2.53 -5.00
CA GLY A 12 -12.65 2.87 -6.35
C GLY A 12 -12.50 4.35 -6.70
N GLU A 13 -12.75 5.25 -5.74
CA GLU A 13 -12.59 6.71 -5.96
C GLU A 13 -11.12 7.12 -6.05
N VAL A 14 -10.27 6.52 -5.22
CA VAL A 14 -8.84 6.81 -5.25
C VAL A 14 -8.14 6.09 -6.42
N ASP A 15 -8.60 4.89 -6.79
CA ASP A 15 -8.15 4.19 -7.99
C ASP A 15 -8.53 4.97 -9.26
N ALA A 16 -9.73 5.57 -9.30
CA ALA A 16 -10.13 6.43 -10.41
C ALA A 16 -9.32 7.75 -10.45
N ALA A 17 -8.95 8.32 -9.29
CA ALA A 17 -8.14 9.54 -9.22
C ALA A 17 -6.63 9.30 -9.46
N LEU A 18 -6.11 8.10 -9.16
CA LEU A 18 -4.69 7.73 -9.30
C LEU A 18 -4.39 6.93 -10.58
N PHE A 19 -5.35 6.15 -11.08
CA PHE A 19 -5.20 5.28 -12.26
C PHE A 19 -6.22 5.58 -13.37
N GLY A 20 -7.12 6.55 -13.18
CA GLY A 20 -7.98 7.06 -14.25
C GLY A 20 -7.20 7.99 -15.17
N GLU A 21 -7.13 7.62 -16.44
CA GLU A 21 -6.52 8.36 -17.56
C GLU A 21 -4.99 8.55 -17.50
N GLY A 22 -4.21 7.50 -17.29
CA GLY A 22 -2.75 7.64 -17.46
C GLY A 22 -1.92 6.38 -17.26
N GLY A 23 -1.79 5.55 -18.30
CA GLY A 23 -0.75 4.53 -18.43
C GLY A 23 -0.58 3.53 -17.26
N PRO A 24 0.38 2.59 -17.36
CA PRO A 24 0.74 1.75 -16.23
C PRO A 24 1.59 2.55 -15.21
N VAL A 25 1.04 2.78 -14.01
CA VAL A 25 1.79 3.36 -12.88
C VAL A 25 2.57 2.26 -12.15
N ALA A 26 3.82 2.53 -11.78
CA ALA A 26 4.60 1.58 -11.00
C ALA A 26 3.97 1.38 -9.60
N PRO A 27 3.87 0.15 -9.07
CA PRO A 27 3.22 -0.11 -7.78
C PRO A 27 3.75 0.73 -6.61
N GLY A 28 5.04 1.04 -6.57
CA GLY A 28 5.61 1.91 -5.53
C GLY A 28 5.13 3.36 -5.61
N ASP A 29 4.97 3.90 -6.82
CA ASP A 29 4.44 5.25 -7.03
C ASP A 29 2.95 5.33 -6.66
N ALA A 30 2.19 4.27 -6.95
CA ALA A 30 0.81 4.15 -6.49
C ALA A 30 0.70 4.20 -4.95
N VAL A 31 1.60 3.51 -4.23
CA VAL A 31 1.63 3.57 -2.75
C VAL A 31 1.91 4.99 -2.27
N ARG A 32 2.92 5.66 -2.86
CA ARG A 32 3.26 7.05 -2.51
C ARG A 32 2.10 8.01 -2.76
N ALA A 33 1.41 7.87 -3.88
CA ALA A 33 0.26 8.69 -4.22
C ALA A 33 -0.94 8.45 -3.30
N TYR A 34 -1.00 7.30 -2.63
CA TYR A 34 -2.02 6.96 -1.64
C TYR A 34 -1.73 7.51 -0.23
N GLU A 35 -0.50 7.97 0.05
CA GLU A 35 -0.11 8.49 1.37
C GLU A 35 -1.01 9.63 1.90
N PRO A 36 -1.39 10.65 1.09
CA PRO A 36 -2.25 11.74 1.58
C PRO A 36 -3.62 11.26 2.05
N TYR A 37 -4.21 10.29 1.34
CA TYR A 37 -5.48 9.68 1.76
C TYR A 37 -5.33 8.91 3.07
N ILE A 38 -4.27 8.09 3.20
CA ILE A 38 -4.00 7.36 4.45
C ILE A 38 -3.79 8.35 5.60
N ALA A 39 -3.05 9.44 5.38
CA ALA A 39 -2.84 10.48 6.40
C ALA A 39 -4.16 11.09 6.89
N ALA A 40 -5.06 11.46 5.96
CA ALA A 40 -6.37 12.01 6.30
C ALA A 40 -7.21 11.02 7.12
N ARG A 41 -7.27 9.75 6.70
CA ARG A 41 -8.02 8.72 7.43
C ARG A 41 -7.42 8.38 8.80
N LEU A 42 -6.09 8.41 8.92
CA LEU A 42 -5.42 8.25 10.22
C LEU A 42 -5.79 9.39 11.18
N ALA A 43 -5.88 10.64 10.69
CA ALA A 43 -6.31 11.79 11.48
C ALA A 43 -7.77 11.67 11.98
N GLU A 44 -8.62 10.98 11.22
CA GLU A 44 -9.99 10.62 11.61
C GLU A 44 -10.05 9.40 12.56
N GLY A 45 -8.91 8.83 12.95
CA GLY A 45 -8.83 7.70 13.86
C GLY A 45 -9.00 6.33 13.20
N VAL A 46 -9.02 6.26 11.87
CA VAL A 46 -9.07 4.99 11.13
C VAL A 46 -7.74 4.25 11.30
N ASN A 47 -7.81 2.97 11.66
CA ASN A 47 -6.61 2.15 11.81
C ASN A 47 -5.91 1.92 10.45
N LEU A 48 -4.56 1.98 10.43
CA LEU A 48 -3.77 1.78 9.22
C LEU A 48 -4.11 0.47 8.48
N HIS A 49 -4.25 -0.63 9.22
CA HIS A 49 -4.59 -1.95 8.66
C HIS A 49 -5.95 -1.95 7.95
N ALA A 50 -6.88 -1.08 8.34
CA ALA A 50 -8.18 -1.02 7.68
C ALA A 50 -8.08 -0.63 6.20
N MET A 51 -7.04 0.12 5.85
CA MET A 51 -6.71 0.53 4.48
C MET A 51 -5.70 -0.42 3.85
N THR A 52 -4.61 -0.75 4.55
CA THR A 52 -3.47 -1.48 3.98
C THR A 52 -3.69 -2.99 3.85
N ARG A 53 -4.70 -3.59 4.51
CA ARG A 53 -5.01 -5.03 4.37
C ARG A 53 -5.29 -5.45 2.91
N HIS A 54 -5.77 -4.53 2.09
CA HIS A 54 -6.05 -4.77 0.67
C HIS A 54 -4.79 -4.65 -0.20
N MET A 55 -3.73 -4.04 0.33
CA MET A 55 -2.45 -3.82 -0.36
C MET A 55 -1.45 -4.97 -0.14
N LEU A 56 -1.77 -5.97 0.70
CA LEU A 56 -0.85 -7.07 1.06
C LEU A 56 -0.39 -7.93 -0.14
N GLY A 57 -1.15 -7.89 -1.23
CA GLY A 57 -0.84 -8.59 -2.49
C GLY A 57 -0.12 -7.75 -3.53
N LEU A 58 0.07 -6.44 -3.31
CA LEU A 58 0.52 -5.47 -4.32
C LEU A 58 1.84 -5.86 -5.01
N PHE A 59 2.81 -6.36 -4.26
CA PHE A 59 4.14 -6.72 -4.76
C PHE A 59 4.32 -8.24 -4.96
N ALA A 60 3.26 -9.02 -5.10
CA ALA A 60 3.37 -10.47 -5.22
C ALA A 60 4.33 -10.91 -6.35
N GLY A 61 5.29 -11.78 -6.01
CA GLY A 61 6.31 -12.27 -6.94
C GLY A 61 7.56 -11.39 -7.06
N GLN A 62 7.61 -10.22 -6.41
CA GLN A 62 8.78 -9.34 -6.41
C GLN A 62 9.73 -9.62 -5.23
N PRO A 63 11.04 -9.30 -5.35
CA PRO A 63 11.93 -9.19 -4.19
C PRO A 63 11.33 -8.31 -3.10
N GLY A 64 11.54 -8.66 -1.82
CA GLY A 64 11.00 -7.89 -0.68
C GLY A 64 9.49 -8.05 -0.41
N ALA A 65 8.71 -8.69 -1.29
CA ALA A 65 7.26 -8.85 -1.14
C ALA A 65 6.83 -9.60 0.15
N ARG A 66 7.67 -10.51 0.65
CA ARG A 66 7.41 -11.19 1.94
C ARG A 66 7.52 -10.20 3.10
N GLN A 67 8.54 -9.35 3.08
CA GLN A 67 8.78 -8.35 4.11
C GLN A 67 7.71 -7.25 4.09
N TRP A 68 7.27 -6.81 2.90
CA TRP A 68 6.10 -5.94 2.71
C TRP A 68 4.88 -6.46 3.48
N ARG A 69 4.48 -7.71 3.21
CA ARG A 69 3.31 -8.33 3.87
C ARG A 69 3.52 -8.43 5.38
N ARG A 70 4.72 -8.83 5.81
CA ARG A 70 5.05 -8.98 7.23
C ARG A 70 4.90 -7.66 7.98
N ILE A 71 5.51 -6.59 7.49
CA ILE A 71 5.47 -5.27 8.14
C ILE A 71 4.03 -4.78 8.26
N LEU A 72 3.24 -4.83 7.18
CA LEU A 72 1.87 -4.34 7.20
C LEU A 72 0.93 -5.18 8.08
N SER A 73 1.10 -6.51 8.10
CA SER A 73 0.28 -7.40 8.93
C SER A 73 0.66 -7.35 10.41
N GLU A 74 1.95 -7.19 10.75
CA GLU A 74 2.41 -7.20 12.14
C GLU A 74 2.40 -5.80 12.78
N GLN A 75 2.79 -4.77 12.03
CA GLN A 75 2.92 -3.41 12.55
C GLN A 75 1.70 -2.55 12.23
N GLY A 76 1.08 -2.74 11.07
CA GLY A 76 -0.08 -1.93 10.65
C GLY A 76 -1.34 -2.14 11.50
N VAL A 77 -1.45 -3.28 12.19
CA VAL A 77 -2.56 -3.59 13.10
C VAL A 77 -2.45 -2.88 14.45
N LYS A 78 -1.26 -2.36 14.81
CA LYS A 78 -1.02 -1.77 16.13
C LYS A 78 -1.74 -0.43 16.27
N LYS A 79 -2.14 -0.10 17.51
CA LYS A 79 -2.66 1.24 17.83
C LYS A 79 -1.57 2.27 17.58
N GLY A 80 -1.89 3.32 16.84
CA GLY A 80 -0.95 4.39 16.48
C GLY A 80 -0.04 4.08 15.28
N ALA A 81 -0.22 2.95 14.58
CA ALA A 81 0.49 2.70 13.34
C ALA A 81 0.16 3.78 12.29
N GLY A 82 1.20 4.37 11.68
CA GLY A 82 1.07 5.48 10.74
C GLY A 82 1.80 5.28 9.42
N LEU A 83 2.03 6.37 8.70
CA LEU A 83 2.73 6.35 7.40
C LEU A 83 4.16 5.80 7.50
N ASP A 84 4.80 5.88 8.65
CA ASP A 84 6.10 5.28 8.92
C ASP A 84 6.10 3.77 8.66
N VAL A 85 5.04 3.06 9.06
CA VAL A 85 4.89 1.62 8.83
C VAL A 85 4.72 1.31 7.33
N LEU A 86 3.93 2.13 6.63
CA LEU A 86 3.74 2.00 5.18
C LEU A 86 5.05 2.22 4.42
N ARG A 87 5.79 3.27 4.77
CA ARG A 87 7.08 3.63 4.16
C ARG A 87 8.15 2.57 4.45
N ALA A 88 8.18 2.03 5.67
CA ALA A 88 9.07 0.92 6.02
C ALA A 88 8.76 -0.34 5.19
N ALA A 89 7.49 -0.65 4.97
CA ALA A 89 7.08 -1.76 4.11
C ALA A 89 7.53 -1.53 2.67
N LEU A 90 7.31 -0.32 2.12
CA LEU A 90 7.71 0.03 0.75
C LEU A 90 9.22 -0.04 0.56
N GLY A 91 9.99 0.52 1.51
CA GLY A 91 11.45 0.49 1.48
C GLY A 91 12.03 -0.94 1.50
N ALA A 92 11.33 -1.90 2.10
CA ALA A 92 11.75 -3.31 2.05
C ALA A 92 11.62 -3.93 0.65
N VAL A 93 10.70 -3.44 -0.18
CA VAL A 93 10.56 -3.86 -1.58
C VAL A 93 11.62 -3.18 -2.43
N GLU A 94 11.75 -1.85 -2.30
CA GLU A 94 12.69 -1.06 -3.11
C GLU A 94 14.15 -1.42 -2.81
N GLY A 95 14.52 -1.59 -1.54
CA GLY A 95 15.86 -2.04 -1.15
C GLY A 95 16.19 -3.44 -1.65
N ALA A 96 15.20 -4.34 -1.72
CA ALA A 96 15.40 -5.69 -2.26
C ALA A 96 15.53 -5.69 -3.79
N ALA A 97 14.87 -4.75 -4.48
CA ALA A 97 14.97 -4.60 -5.93
C ALA A 97 16.34 -4.06 -6.37
N LEU A 98 17.00 -3.23 -5.55
CA LEU A 98 18.34 -2.71 -5.83
C LEU A 98 19.47 -3.73 -5.57
N ALA A 99 19.18 -4.79 -4.83
CA ALA A 99 20.17 -5.79 -4.39
C ALA A 99 20.21 -7.06 -5.27
N GLY A 100 19.31 -7.19 -6.25
CA GLY A 100 19.22 -8.34 -7.16
C GLY A 100 19.52 -7.94 -8.60
#